data_AF-A0A8S3FEZ8-F1
#
_entry.id   AF-A0A8S3FEZ8-F1
#
_cell.length_a   1.000
_cell.length_b   1.000
_cell.length_c   1.000
_cell.angle_alpha   90.00
_cell.angle_beta   90.00
_cell.angle_gamma   90.00
#
_symmetry.space_group_name_H-M   'P 1'
#
loop_
_entity.id
_entity.type
_entity.pdbx_description
1 polymer ?
#
loop_
_entity_poly.entity_id
_entity_poly.type
_entity_poly.pdbx_seq_one_letter_code
_entity_poly.pdbx_strand_id
1 'polypeptide(L)'
;LSCNTSLPKDLFPNSHLSNIFSFVTSYQTLENLTVINETTIAVNRYDYVNFYHTTTDLYTVYLLCRFFRHNPASVRILFLDSHPKGNLDLLWSQLFHSYNRLGYLHTSSILYKELIWSPPQAKSELDIKQSRKIAPSYFSDFHQYILEKFNIDSEKNRFLNCRNVNIFFLLRHNYIAHPRNPTGDIQRKLINENEILHQLKMKFENISSIHFTFNYFERLPMKRQLSIITQADIFLGMHGAGLTHVLFMKSNRTLIELATAAWQKETHFEQMA
;
A
#
# COMPACT_ATOMS: atom_id res chain seq x y z
N LEU A 1 1.47 16.25 40.30
CA LEU A 1 0.21 15.97 39.59
C LEU A 1 0.05 14.46 39.51
N SER A 2 -0.83 13.88 40.33
CA SER A 2 -1.15 12.46 40.26
C SER A 2 -2.01 12.21 39.02
N CYS A 3 -1.46 11.53 38.01
CA CYS A 3 -2.25 11.01 36.89
C CYS A 3 -3.05 9.80 37.38
N ASN A 4 -4.13 10.04 38.12
CA ASN A 4 -5.06 9.00 38.57
C ASN A 4 -6.48 9.31 38.07
N THR A 5 -6.58 9.68 36.79
CA THR A 5 -7.85 9.88 36.10
C THR A 5 -7.79 9.04 34.84
N SER A 6 -8.52 7.93 34.82
CA SER A 6 -8.92 7.28 33.57
C SER A 6 -9.38 8.36 32.59
N LEU A 7 -8.82 8.40 31.37
CA LEU A 7 -9.31 9.32 30.35
C LEU A 7 -10.83 9.19 30.26
N PRO A 8 -11.60 10.29 30.30
CA PRO A 8 -13.05 10.21 30.24
C PRO A 8 -13.48 9.45 28.98
N LYS A 9 -14.12 8.29 29.16
CA LYS A 9 -14.76 7.53 28.06
C LYS A 9 -15.73 8.40 27.25
N ASP A 10 -16.21 9.48 27.86
CA ASP A 10 -17.23 10.37 27.33
C ASP A 10 -16.70 11.42 26.34
N LEU A 11 -15.38 11.56 26.17
CA LEU A 11 -14.83 12.59 25.26
C LEU A 11 -15.00 12.25 23.77
N PHE A 12 -15.14 10.97 23.40
CA PHE A 12 -15.27 10.56 21.99
C PHE A 12 -16.16 9.30 21.79
N PRO A 13 -17.45 9.33 22.18
CA PRO A 13 -18.33 8.18 22.01
C PRO A 13 -18.36 7.73 20.54
N ASN A 14 -18.09 6.43 20.30
CA ASN A 14 -18.04 5.78 18.99
C ASN A 14 -16.87 6.15 18.07
N SER A 15 -15.72 6.56 18.60
CA SER A 15 -14.49 6.73 17.81
C SER A 15 -13.50 5.57 18.01
N HIS A 16 -12.69 5.27 16.98
CA HIS A 16 -11.56 4.33 17.10
C HIS A 16 -10.58 4.73 18.22
N LEU A 17 -10.42 6.03 18.46
CA LEU A 17 -9.60 6.55 19.55
C LEU A 17 -10.18 6.22 20.93
N SER A 18 -11.51 6.20 21.08
CA SER A 18 -12.15 5.81 22.35
C SER A 18 -11.77 4.40 22.78
N ASN A 19 -11.70 3.46 21.82
CA ASN A 19 -11.27 2.11 22.12
C ASN A 19 -9.82 2.11 22.62
N ILE A 20 -8.91 2.79 21.91
CA ILE A 20 -7.50 2.90 22.32
C ILE A 20 -7.37 3.51 23.72
N PHE A 21 -7.97 4.68 23.95
CA PHE A 21 -7.83 5.40 25.21
C PHE A 21 -8.50 4.67 26.39
N SER A 22 -9.52 3.84 26.13
CA SER A 22 -10.13 3.01 27.18
C SER A 22 -9.19 1.93 27.74
N PHE A 23 -8.15 1.56 26.99
CA PHE A 23 -7.11 0.62 27.44
C PHE A 23 -5.88 1.32 28.03
N VAL A 24 -5.84 2.66 28.03
CA VAL A 24 -4.74 3.42 28.64
C VAL A 24 -4.92 3.42 30.15
N THR A 25 -3.99 2.78 30.85
CA THR A 25 -3.92 2.78 32.31
C THR A 25 -2.74 3.61 32.77
N SER A 26 -2.94 4.39 33.84
CA SER A 26 -1.84 5.07 34.53
C SER A 26 -1.03 4.05 35.33
N TYR A 27 0.30 4.15 35.24
CA TYR A 27 1.21 3.34 36.05
C TYR A 27 2.23 4.25 36.74
N GLN A 28 2.58 3.96 38.00
CA GLN A 28 3.35 4.89 38.84
C GLN A 28 4.86 4.80 38.64
N THR A 29 5.42 3.62 38.38
CA THR A 29 6.86 3.42 38.16
C THR A 29 7.10 2.12 37.41
N LEU A 30 7.82 2.18 36.29
CA LEU A 30 8.28 1.01 35.55
C LEU A 30 9.80 0.93 35.73
N GLU A 31 10.29 -0.17 36.28
CA GLU A 31 11.72 -0.49 36.31
C GLU A 31 12.12 -1.18 35.00
N ASN A 32 13.38 -1.05 34.58
CA ASN A 32 13.93 -1.65 33.35
C ASN A 32 13.18 -1.24 32.06
N LEU A 33 13.08 0.08 31.85
CA LEU A 33 12.47 0.65 30.64
C LEU A 33 13.43 0.60 29.45
N THR A 34 12.99 -0.01 28.35
CA THR A 34 13.59 0.20 27.03
C THR A 34 13.06 1.51 26.46
N VAL A 35 13.91 2.52 26.32
CA VAL A 35 13.51 3.83 25.78
C VAL A 35 13.73 3.86 24.28
N ILE A 36 12.67 4.18 23.53
CA ILE A 36 12.72 4.46 22.09
C ILE A 36 12.63 5.98 21.92
N ASN A 37 13.71 6.58 21.43
CA ASN A 37 13.80 8.03 21.25
C ASN A 37 13.24 8.48 19.90
N GLU A 38 13.27 7.59 18.91
CA GLU A 38 12.77 7.87 17.57
C GLU A 38 11.24 7.88 17.55
N THR A 39 10.67 8.79 16.74
CA THR A 39 9.24 8.86 16.46
C THR A 39 8.74 7.50 15.99
N THR A 40 7.69 6.99 16.65
CA THR A 40 7.04 5.74 16.29
C THR A 40 5.60 5.99 15.86
N ILE A 41 5.22 5.50 14.68
CA ILE A 41 3.83 5.51 14.22
C ILE A 41 3.23 4.12 14.43
N ALA A 42 2.18 4.05 15.25
CA ALA A 42 1.42 2.84 15.50
C ALA A 42 0.33 2.66 14.42
N VAL A 43 0.31 1.49 13.79
CA VAL A 43 -0.56 1.17 12.66
C VAL A 43 -1.34 -0.10 12.97
N ASN A 44 -2.65 -0.05 12.75
CA ASN A 44 -3.50 -1.23 12.74
C ASN A 44 -3.84 -1.58 11.28
N ARG A 45 -3.15 -2.56 10.71
CA ARG A 45 -3.27 -2.88 9.27
C ARG A 45 -4.61 -3.57 8.99
N TYR A 46 -5.27 -3.17 7.92
CA TYR A 46 -6.58 -3.73 7.56
C TYR A 46 -6.45 -5.13 6.92
N ASP A 47 -5.72 -5.23 5.81
CA ASP A 47 -5.45 -6.48 5.09
C ASP A 47 -3.99 -6.48 4.59
N TYR A 48 -3.11 -7.00 5.43
CA TYR A 48 -1.64 -6.92 5.30
C TYR A 48 -1.05 -7.66 4.09
N VAL A 49 -1.82 -8.50 3.40
CA VAL A 49 -1.39 -9.24 2.21
C VAL A 49 -2.00 -8.70 0.92
N ASN A 50 -2.91 -7.75 1.04
CA ASN A 50 -3.57 -7.11 -0.09
C ASN A 50 -2.86 -5.79 -0.41
N PHE A 51 -2.36 -5.70 -1.65
CA PHE A 51 -1.54 -4.57 -2.07
C PHE A 51 -2.28 -3.23 -2.06
N TYR A 52 -3.60 -3.23 -2.33
CA TYR A 52 -4.42 -2.03 -2.23
C TYR A 52 -4.46 -1.52 -0.78
N HIS A 53 -4.87 -2.37 0.16
CA HIS A 53 -4.99 -1.99 1.58
C HIS A 53 -3.64 -1.60 2.17
N THR A 54 -2.59 -2.34 1.85
CA THR A 54 -1.23 -2.00 2.27
C THR A 54 -0.80 -0.65 1.73
N THR A 55 -1.10 -0.32 0.47
CA THR A 55 -0.75 0.98 -0.13
C THR A 55 -1.52 2.12 0.54
N THR A 56 -2.80 1.94 0.87
CA THR A 56 -3.59 2.94 1.60
C THR A 56 -3.04 3.20 3.01
N ASP A 57 -2.53 2.16 3.70
CA ASP A 57 -1.89 2.28 5.01
C ASP A 57 -0.54 3.01 4.89
N LEU A 58 0.32 2.61 3.93
CA LEU A 58 1.61 3.25 3.67
C LEU A 58 1.47 4.74 3.33
N TYR A 59 0.50 5.09 2.50
CA TYR A 59 0.19 6.47 2.14
C TYR A 59 -0.25 7.29 3.36
N THR A 60 -1.13 6.74 4.19
CA THR A 60 -1.59 7.39 5.42
C THR A 60 -0.42 7.70 6.35
N VAL A 61 0.49 6.73 6.54
CA VAL A 61 1.68 6.93 7.38
C VAL A 61 2.63 7.96 6.78
N TYR A 62 2.82 7.96 5.45
CA TYR A 62 3.60 8.99 4.78
C TYR A 62 3.03 10.40 5.03
N LEU A 63 1.70 10.56 4.96
CA LEU A 63 1.03 11.82 5.27
C LEU A 63 1.22 12.24 6.73
N LEU A 64 1.19 11.30 7.68
CA LEU A 64 1.49 11.60 9.09
C LEU A 64 2.93 12.09 9.26
N CYS A 65 3.91 11.45 8.61
CA CYS A 65 5.29 11.94 8.60
C CYS A 65 5.37 13.38 8.11
N ARG A 66 4.66 13.72 7.02
CA ARG A 66 4.59 15.10 6.50
C ARG A 66 3.93 16.06 7.49
N PHE A 67 2.79 15.68 8.06
CA PHE A 67 2.02 16.50 8.99
C PHE A 67 2.81 16.84 10.26
N PHE A 68 3.47 15.83 10.85
CA PHE A 68 4.32 15.99 12.04
C PHE A 68 5.77 16.42 11.71
N ARG A 69 6.08 16.66 10.43
CA ARG A 69 7.39 17.12 9.94
C ARG A 69 8.57 16.18 10.29
N HIS A 70 8.32 14.87 10.24
CA HIS A 70 9.36 13.87 10.36
C HIS A 70 9.81 13.36 9.00
N ASN A 71 11.11 13.05 8.88
CA ASN A 71 11.61 12.30 7.75
C ASN A 71 11.11 10.85 7.86
N PRO A 72 10.39 10.29 6.86
CA PRO A 72 9.93 8.91 6.94
C PRO A 72 11.06 7.90 7.20
N ALA A 73 12.27 8.16 6.70
CA ALA A 73 13.45 7.30 6.91
C ALA A 73 13.97 7.25 8.36
N SER A 74 13.53 8.15 9.23
CA SER A 74 13.83 8.13 10.67
C SER A 74 12.66 7.64 11.53
N VAL A 75 11.49 7.37 10.93
CA VAL A 75 10.28 6.96 11.66
C VAL A 75 10.22 5.45 11.78
N ARG A 76 9.91 4.96 12.98
CA ARG A 76 9.65 3.55 13.26
C ARG A 76 8.17 3.24 13.13
N ILE A 77 7.85 2.03 12.69
CA ILE A 77 6.47 1.55 12.56
C ILE A 77 6.20 0.48 13.61
N LEU A 78 5.07 0.61 14.32
CA LEU A 78 4.60 -0.39 15.27
C LEU A 78 3.27 -0.97 14.78
N PHE A 79 3.29 -2.23 14.34
CA PHE A 79 2.06 -2.95 14.01
C PHE A 79 1.35 -3.37 15.30
N LEU A 80 0.09 -2.95 15.41
CA LEU A 80 -0.80 -3.26 16.54
C LEU A 80 -1.63 -4.53 16.30
N ASP A 81 -1.77 -4.94 15.05
CA ASP A 81 -2.52 -6.13 14.67
C ASP A 81 -1.73 -7.43 14.94
N SER A 82 -2.48 -8.55 14.99
CA SER A 82 -1.93 -9.89 15.19
C SER A 82 -1.70 -10.65 13.87
N HIS A 83 -1.58 -9.96 12.74
CA HIS A 83 -1.31 -10.65 11.48
C HIS A 83 0.12 -11.21 11.46
N PRO A 84 0.32 -12.38 10.82
CA PRO A 84 1.65 -12.95 10.66
C PRO A 84 2.52 -12.10 9.72
N LYS A 85 3.77 -12.50 9.56
CA LYS A 85 4.66 -11.89 8.56
C LYS A 85 4.12 -12.16 7.15
N GLY A 86 4.01 -11.11 6.34
CA GLY A 86 3.56 -11.17 4.94
C GLY A 86 4.62 -10.64 3.96
N ASN A 87 4.41 -10.91 2.67
CA ASN A 87 5.36 -10.50 1.61
C ASN A 87 5.45 -8.99 1.41
N LEU A 88 4.42 -8.25 1.84
CA LEU A 88 4.37 -6.78 1.73
C LEU A 88 5.00 -6.07 2.94
N ASP A 89 5.41 -6.81 3.99
CA ASP A 89 6.04 -6.20 5.17
C ASP A 89 7.35 -5.49 4.83
N LEU A 90 8.08 -5.98 3.82
CA LEU A 90 9.32 -5.38 3.34
C LEU A 90 9.14 -3.94 2.85
N LEU A 91 7.95 -3.57 2.38
CA LEU A 91 7.65 -2.19 1.98
C LEU A 91 7.83 -1.22 3.15
N TRP A 92 7.45 -1.63 4.35
CA TRP A 92 7.54 -0.79 5.53
C TRP A 92 8.99 -0.50 5.92
N SER A 93 9.89 -1.48 5.84
CA SER A 93 11.32 -1.27 6.07
C SER A 93 12.03 -0.59 4.90
N GLN A 94 11.46 -0.63 3.68
CA GLN A 94 12.01 0.10 2.54
C GLN A 94 11.65 1.59 2.60
N LEU A 95 10.44 1.90 3.08
CA LEU A 95 9.89 3.26 3.11
C LEU A 95 10.07 3.96 4.45
N PHE A 96 10.33 3.25 5.54
CA PHE A 96 10.53 3.82 6.87
C PHE A 96 11.79 3.25 7.53
N HIS A 97 12.16 3.75 8.70
CA HIS A 97 13.38 3.31 9.39
C HIS A 97 13.36 1.81 9.70
N SER A 98 12.27 1.34 10.30
CA SER A 98 12.06 -0.08 10.64
C SER A 98 10.59 -0.32 11.01
N TYR A 99 10.21 -1.60 11.14
CA TYR A 99 8.92 -1.99 11.69
C TYR A 99 9.08 -3.05 12.78
N ASN A 100 8.20 -3.02 13.78
CA ASN A 100 8.05 -4.04 14.82
C ASN A 100 6.58 -4.46 14.96
N ARG A 101 6.34 -5.64 15.51
CA ARG A 101 4.99 -6.10 15.90
C ARG A 101 4.86 -6.05 17.40
N LEU A 102 3.78 -5.45 17.89
CA LEU A 102 3.48 -5.40 19.31
C LEU A 102 3.49 -6.81 19.94
N GLY A 103 2.90 -7.79 19.27
CA GLY A 103 2.85 -9.18 19.75
C GLY A 103 4.20 -9.90 19.85
N TYR A 104 5.29 -9.35 19.30
CA TYR A 104 6.64 -9.91 19.37
C TYR A 104 7.54 -9.17 20.36
N LEU A 105 7.02 -8.15 21.04
CA LEU A 105 7.75 -7.44 22.08
C LEU A 105 7.66 -8.25 23.36
N HIS A 106 8.58 -9.20 23.51
CA HIS A 106 8.69 -10.02 24.70
C HIS A 106 9.47 -9.23 25.77
N THR A 107 8.82 -9.02 26.92
CA THR A 107 9.44 -8.84 28.25
C THR A 107 10.15 -7.54 28.60
N SER A 108 10.03 -6.43 27.86
CA SER A 108 10.45 -5.12 28.38
C SER A 108 9.30 -4.11 28.34
N SER A 109 9.17 -3.34 29.41
CA SER A 109 8.34 -2.14 29.40
C SER A 109 9.01 -1.13 28.48
N ILE A 110 8.32 -0.74 27.41
CA ILE A 110 8.89 0.16 26.40
C ILE A 110 8.31 1.55 26.61
N LEU A 111 9.20 2.54 26.73
CA LEU A 111 8.84 3.94 26.72
C LEU A 111 9.12 4.52 25.34
N TYR A 112 8.06 4.84 24.60
CA TYR A 112 8.16 5.63 23.38
C TYR A 112 8.15 7.11 23.75
N LYS A 113 9.21 7.85 23.39
CA LYS A 113 9.25 9.31 23.60
C LYS A 113 8.18 10.02 22.79
N GLU A 114 7.88 9.51 21.60
CA GLU A 114 6.81 9.99 20.73
C GLU A 114 6.13 8.80 20.04
N LEU A 115 4.82 8.66 20.30
CA LEU A 115 3.98 7.64 19.70
C LEU A 115 2.78 8.30 19.03
N ILE A 116 2.70 8.17 17.71
CA ILE A 116 1.63 8.72 16.88
C ILE A 116 0.70 7.58 16.47
N TRP A 117 -0.59 7.74 16.66
CA TRP A 117 -1.59 6.74 16.28
C TRP A 117 -2.08 7.02 14.87
N SER A 118 -1.85 6.07 13.95
CA SER A 118 -2.41 6.16 12.61
C SER A 118 -3.93 6.03 12.65
N PRO A 119 -4.68 6.84 11.87
CA PRO A 119 -6.10 6.60 11.70
C PRO A 119 -6.32 5.26 10.98
N PRO A 120 -7.50 4.64 11.13
CA PRO A 120 -7.81 3.37 10.48
C PRO A 120 -7.87 3.54 8.95
N GLN A 121 -7.58 2.46 8.23
CA GLN A 121 -7.47 2.41 6.77
C GLN A 121 -8.65 3.04 6.01
N ALA A 122 -9.89 2.88 6.52
CA ALA A 122 -11.09 3.51 5.94
C ALA A 122 -11.10 5.05 5.97
N LYS A 123 -10.15 5.68 6.67
CA LYS A 123 -9.92 7.13 6.72
C LYS A 123 -8.72 7.57 5.86
N SER A 124 -8.00 6.63 5.24
CA SER A 124 -6.99 6.95 4.24
C SER A 124 -7.65 7.75 3.13
N GLU A 125 -7.02 8.82 2.65
CA GLU A 125 -7.57 9.55 1.53
C GLU A 125 -7.73 8.62 0.33
N LEU A 126 -6.78 7.70 0.08
CA LEU A 126 -6.81 6.74 -1.03
C LEU A 126 -7.87 5.63 -0.91
N ASP A 127 -8.65 5.57 0.17
CA ASP A 127 -9.68 4.55 0.30
C ASP A 127 -10.92 4.87 -0.54
N ILE A 128 -11.44 3.90 -1.29
CA ILE A 128 -12.60 4.03 -2.18
C ILE A 128 -13.83 4.65 -1.50
N LYS A 129 -14.01 4.45 -0.20
CA LYS A 129 -15.16 5.01 0.53
C LYS A 129 -15.03 6.52 0.73
N GLN A 130 -13.88 7.12 0.46
CA GLN A 130 -13.69 8.56 0.48
C GLN A 130 -14.26 9.19 -0.80
N SER A 131 -15.38 9.90 -0.65
CA SER A 131 -15.86 10.78 -1.72
C SER A 131 -14.93 11.99 -1.81
N ARG A 132 -14.11 12.07 -2.86
CA ARG A 132 -13.19 13.19 -3.09
C ARG A 132 -13.50 13.89 -4.40
N LYS A 133 -13.50 15.22 -4.33
CA LYS A 133 -13.59 16.12 -5.50
C LYS A 133 -12.23 16.68 -5.91
N ILE A 134 -11.21 16.47 -5.08
CA ILE A 134 -9.85 16.99 -5.26
C ILE A 134 -8.85 15.85 -5.19
N ALA A 135 -7.68 16.08 -5.80
CA ALA A 135 -6.59 15.12 -5.79
C ALA A 135 -6.10 14.78 -4.36
N PRO A 136 -5.60 13.57 -4.12
CA PRO A 136 -4.98 13.20 -2.85
C PRO A 136 -3.83 14.16 -2.46
N SER A 137 -3.74 14.49 -1.18
CA SER A 137 -2.71 15.38 -0.61
C SER A 137 -1.31 14.80 -0.84
N TYR A 138 -0.37 15.57 -1.39
CA TYR A 138 1.02 15.13 -1.60
C TYR A 138 1.15 13.81 -2.40
N PHE A 139 0.18 13.50 -3.26
CA PHE A 139 0.18 12.27 -4.05
C PHE A 139 1.44 12.12 -4.91
N SER A 140 1.82 13.19 -5.62
CA SER A 140 3.03 13.20 -6.45
C SER A 140 4.31 13.03 -5.62
N ASP A 141 4.36 13.61 -4.42
CA ASP A 141 5.49 13.42 -3.51
C ASP A 141 5.60 11.97 -3.03
N PHE A 142 4.47 11.34 -2.69
CA PHE A 142 4.45 9.94 -2.26
C PHE A 142 4.86 8.98 -3.39
N HIS A 143 4.34 9.21 -4.60
CA HIS A 143 4.78 8.50 -5.81
C HIS A 143 6.30 8.58 -5.95
N GLN A 144 6.84 9.81 -6.00
CA GLN A 144 8.26 10.05 -6.22
C GLN A 144 9.10 9.43 -5.10
N TYR A 145 8.66 9.56 -3.86
CA TYR A 145 9.30 8.97 -2.69
C TYR A 145 9.45 7.45 -2.81
N ILE A 146 8.41 6.74 -3.23
CA ILE A 146 8.49 5.29 -3.43
C ILE A 146 9.48 4.96 -4.54
N LEU A 147 9.39 5.61 -5.70
CA LEU A 147 10.31 5.34 -6.81
C LEU A 147 11.77 5.53 -6.41
N GLU A 148 12.09 6.60 -5.69
CA GLU A 148 13.43 6.86 -5.15
C GLU A 148 13.89 5.77 -4.19
N LYS A 149 13.04 5.35 -3.25
CA LYS A 149 13.36 4.27 -2.32
C LYS A 149 13.66 2.95 -3.01
N PHE A 150 13.09 2.70 -4.19
CA PHE A 150 13.38 1.52 -4.98
C PHE A 150 14.48 1.74 -6.04
N ASN A 151 15.10 2.91 -6.08
CA ASN A 151 16.08 3.32 -7.10
C ASN A 151 15.52 3.13 -8.53
N ILE A 152 14.30 3.62 -8.75
CA ILE A 152 13.65 3.67 -10.06
C ILE A 152 13.91 5.04 -10.66
N ASP A 153 14.46 5.06 -11.88
CA ASP A 153 14.66 6.28 -12.65
C ASP A 153 13.31 6.81 -13.15
N SER A 154 12.85 7.92 -12.57
CA SER A 154 11.60 8.60 -12.95
C SER A 154 11.72 9.43 -14.24
N GLU A 155 12.93 9.77 -14.68
CA GLU A 155 13.17 10.57 -15.89
C GLU A 155 13.12 9.72 -17.16
N LYS A 156 13.50 8.44 -17.07
CA LYS A 156 13.37 7.49 -18.18
C LYS A 156 11.92 7.43 -18.66
N ASN A 157 11.65 7.64 -19.95
CA ASN A 157 10.28 7.65 -20.52
C ASN A 157 9.34 8.68 -19.84
N ARG A 158 9.85 9.82 -19.38
CA ARG A 158 9.06 10.88 -18.73
C ARG A 158 7.88 11.35 -19.59
N PHE A 159 8.11 11.57 -20.87
CA PHE A 159 7.08 11.98 -21.83
C PHE A 159 6.51 10.80 -22.59
N LEU A 160 5.26 10.90 -23.03
CA LEU A 160 4.61 9.89 -23.87
C LEU A 160 5.24 9.91 -25.27
N ASN A 161 5.70 8.75 -25.74
CA ASN A 161 6.11 8.58 -27.11
C ASN A 161 4.93 8.06 -27.95
N CYS A 162 4.19 8.95 -28.59
CA CYS A 162 3.03 8.54 -29.40
C CYS A 162 3.40 7.68 -30.64
N ARG A 163 4.69 7.53 -30.95
CA ARG A 163 5.16 6.64 -32.04
C ARG A 163 5.49 5.23 -31.55
N ASN A 164 5.76 5.03 -30.26
CA ASN A 164 6.11 3.75 -29.67
C ASN A 164 5.39 3.58 -28.34
N VAL A 165 4.41 2.70 -28.29
CA VAL A 165 3.53 2.48 -27.14
C VAL A 165 3.89 1.17 -26.45
N ASN A 166 4.16 1.23 -25.15
CA ASN A 166 4.38 0.07 -24.31
C ASN A 166 3.06 -0.35 -23.65
N ILE A 167 2.59 -1.55 -23.97
CA ILE A 167 1.39 -2.14 -23.38
C ILE A 167 1.84 -3.24 -22.42
N PHE A 168 1.43 -3.13 -21.15
CA PHE A 168 1.67 -4.15 -20.14
C PHE A 168 0.35 -4.75 -19.67
N PHE A 169 0.21 -6.08 -19.80
CA PHE A 169 -0.94 -6.83 -19.31
C PHE A 169 -0.57 -7.58 -18.01
N LEU A 170 -1.15 -7.16 -16.88
CA LEU A 170 -1.10 -7.90 -15.64
C LEU A 170 -2.12 -9.02 -15.63
N LEU A 171 -1.61 -10.25 -15.53
CA LEU A 171 -2.37 -11.47 -15.41
C LEU A 171 -2.49 -11.89 -13.94
N ARG A 172 -3.37 -12.86 -13.69
CA ARG A 172 -3.68 -13.35 -12.34
C ARG A 172 -3.61 -14.87 -12.34
N HIS A 173 -2.77 -15.47 -11.49
CA HIS A 173 -2.74 -16.92 -11.29
C HIS A 173 -2.88 -17.29 -9.81
N ASN A 174 -3.05 -18.57 -9.50
CA ASN A 174 -3.14 -19.03 -8.12
C ASN A 174 -1.80 -18.88 -7.40
N TYR A 175 -1.79 -18.20 -6.25
CA TYR A 175 -0.63 -18.02 -5.40
C TYR A 175 -1.05 -17.95 -3.92
N ILE A 176 -0.16 -18.40 -3.04
CA ILE A 176 -0.42 -18.37 -1.60
C ILE A 176 -0.08 -16.97 -1.08
N ALA A 177 -1.09 -16.14 -0.92
CA ALA A 177 -0.97 -14.82 -0.31
C ALA A 177 -1.01 -14.88 1.22
N HIS A 178 -1.78 -15.82 1.77
CA HIS A 178 -2.19 -15.84 3.17
C HIS A 178 -2.21 -17.27 3.72
N PRO A 179 -1.76 -17.54 4.97
CA PRO A 179 -1.79 -18.87 5.56
C PRO A 179 -3.19 -19.51 5.64
N ARG A 180 -4.25 -18.69 5.73
CA ARG A 180 -5.66 -19.14 5.68
C ARG A 180 -6.19 -19.44 4.27
N ASN A 181 -5.39 -19.23 3.22
CA ASN A 181 -5.69 -19.67 1.85
C ASN A 181 -4.55 -20.58 1.34
N PRO A 182 -4.39 -21.78 1.91
CA PRO A 182 -3.26 -22.65 1.61
C PRO A 182 -3.27 -23.21 0.18
N THR A 183 -4.44 -23.26 -0.48
CA THR A 183 -4.55 -23.66 -1.88
C THR A 183 -4.05 -22.58 -2.84
N GLY A 184 -3.97 -21.33 -2.35
CA GLY A 184 -3.62 -20.17 -3.16
C GLY A 184 -4.63 -19.86 -4.25
N ASP A 185 -5.86 -20.39 -4.17
CA ASP A 185 -6.85 -20.11 -5.20
C ASP A 185 -7.31 -18.65 -5.11
N ILE A 186 -7.28 -17.97 -6.25
CA ILE A 186 -7.73 -16.59 -6.37
C ILE A 186 -8.84 -16.48 -7.42
N GLN A 187 -9.73 -15.52 -7.20
CA GLN A 187 -10.82 -15.21 -8.13
C GLN A 187 -10.39 -14.22 -9.23
N ARG A 188 -11.27 -14.05 -10.23
CA ARG A 188 -11.15 -13.10 -11.36
C ARG A 188 -9.93 -13.39 -12.24
N LYS A 189 -9.77 -14.65 -12.63
CA LYS A 189 -8.79 -15.12 -13.62
C LYS A 189 -9.46 -15.22 -15.00
N LEU A 190 -8.67 -15.13 -16.07
CA LEU A 190 -9.14 -15.36 -17.43
C LEU A 190 -9.19 -16.87 -17.69
N ILE A 191 -10.36 -17.41 -18.07
CA ILE A 191 -10.51 -18.84 -18.35
C ILE A 191 -9.78 -19.26 -19.64
N ASN A 192 -9.66 -18.36 -20.60
CA ASN A 192 -8.98 -18.56 -21.88
C ASN A 192 -7.72 -17.69 -22.01
N GLU A 193 -6.97 -17.53 -20.91
CA GLU A 193 -5.76 -16.71 -20.84
C GLU A 193 -4.79 -16.98 -21.99
N ASN A 194 -4.47 -18.26 -22.24
CA ASN A 194 -3.54 -18.66 -23.30
C ASN A 194 -4.00 -18.23 -24.70
N GLU A 195 -5.29 -18.34 -24.99
CA GLU A 195 -5.88 -17.93 -26.26
C GLU A 195 -5.78 -16.41 -26.44
N ILE A 196 -6.18 -15.65 -25.42
CA ILE A 196 -6.11 -14.18 -25.43
C ILE A 196 -4.66 -13.72 -25.64
N LEU A 197 -3.71 -14.30 -24.91
CA LEU A 197 -2.30 -13.94 -25.05
C LEU A 197 -1.74 -14.29 -26.42
N HIS A 198 -2.13 -15.42 -26.99
CA HIS A 198 -1.75 -15.79 -28.34
C HIS A 198 -2.28 -14.79 -29.37
N GLN A 199 -3.57 -14.44 -29.31
CA GLN A 199 -4.18 -13.47 -30.21
C GLN A 199 -3.56 -12.08 -30.09
N LEU A 200 -3.33 -11.58 -28.87
CA LEU A 200 -2.70 -10.28 -28.65
C LEU A 200 -1.25 -10.25 -29.15
N LYS A 201 -0.48 -11.31 -28.92
CA LYS A 201 0.88 -11.44 -29.47
C LYS A 201 0.87 -11.40 -30.98
N MET A 202 0.10 -12.26 -31.63
CA MET A 202 -0.01 -12.30 -33.10
C MET A 202 -0.46 -10.97 -33.68
N LYS A 203 -1.41 -10.28 -33.01
CA LYS A 203 -1.93 -8.99 -33.45
C LYS A 203 -0.87 -7.88 -33.40
N PHE A 204 -0.06 -7.85 -32.34
CA PHE A 204 0.91 -6.77 -32.11
C PHE A 204 2.31 -7.08 -32.65
N GLU A 205 2.66 -8.33 -32.95
CA GLU A 205 3.97 -8.74 -33.47
C GLU A 205 4.34 -8.01 -34.78
N ASN A 206 3.34 -7.75 -35.64
CA ASN A 206 3.55 -7.04 -36.90
C ASN A 206 3.43 -5.52 -36.79
N ILE A 207 3.24 -4.97 -35.58
CA ILE A 207 3.10 -3.54 -35.34
C ILE A 207 4.32 -3.05 -34.57
N SER A 208 5.36 -2.64 -35.30
CA SER A 208 6.66 -2.23 -34.74
C SER A 208 6.59 -1.08 -33.72
N SER A 209 5.53 -0.26 -33.79
CA SER A 209 5.24 0.81 -32.84
C SER A 209 4.62 0.35 -31.52
N ILE A 210 4.34 -0.95 -31.34
CA ILE A 210 3.72 -1.48 -30.12
C ILE A 210 4.63 -2.52 -29.49
N HIS A 211 5.03 -2.27 -28.25
CA HIS A 211 5.71 -3.24 -27.41
C HIS A 211 4.74 -3.84 -26.40
N PHE A 212 4.23 -5.04 -26.70
CA PHE A 212 3.32 -5.77 -25.82
C PHE A 212 4.07 -6.74 -24.91
N THR A 213 3.84 -6.62 -23.59
CA THR A 213 4.37 -7.53 -22.58
C THR A 213 3.29 -7.92 -21.57
N PHE A 214 3.49 -9.04 -20.89
CA PHE A 214 2.61 -9.47 -19.80
C PHE A 214 3.42 -10.15 -18.70
N ASN A 215 2.89 -10.15 -17.48
CA ASN A 215 3.48 -10.89 -16.37
C ASN A 215 2.48 -11.12 -15.22
N TYR A 216 2.97 -11.78 -14.18
CA TYR A 216 2.31 -12.02 -12.91
C TYR A 216 3.15 -11.38 -11.80
N PHE A 217 2.65 -10.29 -11.21
CA PHE A 217 3.44 -9.49 -10.26
C PHE A 217 3.80 -10.21 -8.97
N GLU A 218 2.98 -11.15 -8.52
CA GLU A 218 3.27 -12.03 -7.38
C GLU A 218 4.55 -12.86 -7.54
N ARG A 219 5.06 -13.03 -8.77
CA ARG A 219 6.32 -13.73 -9.06
C ARG A 219 7.53 -12.80 -9.14
N LEU A 220 7.32 -11.49 -9.07
CA LEU A 220 8.35 -10.49 -9.29
C LEU A 220 8.67 -9.74 -8.00
N PRO A 221 9.95 -9.41 -7.74
CA PRO A 221 10.29 -8.47 -6.68
C PRO A 221 9.65 -7.09 -6.92
N MET A 222 9.30 -6.37 -5.85
CA MET A 222 8.63 -5.05 -5.94
C MET A 222 9.37 -4.06 -6.87
N LYS A 223 10.71 -3.98 -6.78
CA LYS A 223 11.52 -3.14 -7.69
C LYS A 223 11.26 -3.45 -9.17
N ARG A 224 11.08 -4.73 -9.52
CA ARG A 224 10.81 -5.16 -10.89
C ARG A 224 9.37 -4.82 -11.30
N GLN A 225 8.40 -4.99 -10.40
CA GLN A 225 7.01 -4.56 -10.63
C GLN A 225 6.95 -3.06 -10.93
N LEU A 226 7.60 -2.23 -10.10
CA LEU A 226 7.72 -0.78 -10.30
C LEU A 226 8.41 -0.42 -11.62
N SER A 227 9.52 -1.10 -11.95
CA SER A 227 10.24 -0.85 -13.20
C SER A 227 9.39 -1.13 -14.45
N ILE A 228 8.50 -2.12 -14.39
CA ILE A 228 7.59 -2.46 -15.50
C ILE A 228 6.52 -1.38 -15.61
N ILE A 229 5.85 -1.07 -14.51
CA ILE A 229 4.70 -0.16 -14.55
C ILE A 229 5.10 1.28 -14.88
N THR A 230 6.26 1.76 -14.43
CA THR A 230 6.73 3.11 -14.76
C THR A 230 7.09 3.26 -16.25
N GLN A 231 7.26 2.15 -16.97
CA GLN A 231 7.53 2.11 -18.40
C GLN A 231 6.28 1.81 -19.24
N ALA A 232 5.18 1.37 -18.62
CA ALA A 232 3.94 1.09 -19.32
C ALA A 232 3.24 2.40 -19.73
N ASP A 233 2.83 2.47 -20.98
CA ASP A 233 2.00 3.56 -21.49
C ASP A 233 0.51 3.20 -21.39
N ILE A 234 0.20 1.92 -21.59
CA ILE A 234 -1.10 1.30 -21.33
C ILE A 234 -0.89 0.15 -20.35
N PHE A 235 -1.57 0.22 -19.22
CA PHE A 235 -1.64 -0.85 -18.23
C PHE A 235 -2.99 -1.55 -18.34
N LEU A 236 -2.99 -2.84 -18.63
CA LEU A 236 -4.20 -3.66 -18.77
C LEU A 236 -4.24 -4.71 -17.67
N GLY A 237 -5.40 -4.99 -17.08
CA GLY A 237 -5.54 -6.12 -16.16
C GLY A 237 -6.93 -6.31 -15.61
N MET A 238 -7.17 -7.49 -15.00
CA MET A 238 -8.42 -7.81 -14.31
C MET A 238 -8.53 -7.10 -12.96
N HIS A 239 -9.72 -6.60 -12.62
CA HIS A 239 -10.02 -5.92 -11.36
C HIS A 239 -9.44 -6.66 -10.15
N GLY A 240 -8.63 -5.95 -9.38
CA GLY A 240 -8.15 -6.36 -8.08
C GLY A 240 -6.85 -5.67 -7.67
N ALA A 241 -6.35 -6.01 -6.48
CA ALA A 241 -5.28 -5.29 -5.79
C ALA A 241 -4.01 -5.02 -6.62
N GLY A 242 -3.69 -5.86 -7.61
CA GLY A 242 -2.56 -5.65 -8.51
C GLY A 242 -2.66 -4.36 -9.35
N LEU A 243 -3.87 -3.89 -9.67
CA LEU A 243 -4.07 -2.65 -10.42
C LEU A 243 -3.79 -1.38 -9.62
N THR A 244 -3.61 -1.48 -8.28
CA THR A 244 -3.08 -0.40 -7.43
C THR A 244 -1.75 0.15 -7.96
N HIS A 245 -1.03 -0.62 -8.77
CA HIS A 245 0.18 -0.16 -9.46
C HIS A 245 -0.05 1.05 -10.38
N VAL A 246 -1.30 1.38 -10.72
CA VAL A 246 -1.65 2.64 -11.41
C VAL A 246 -1.07 3.86 -10.72
N LEU A 247 -0.91 3.82 -9.39
CA LEU A 247 -0.29 4.89 -8.59
C LEU A 247 1.13 5.24 -9.06
N PHE A 248 1.85 4.27 -9.65
CA PHE A 248 3.22 4.41 -10.12
C PHE A 248 3.33 4.59 -11.64
N MET A 249 2.20 4.66 -12.35
CA MET A 249 2.20 5.05 -13.76
C MET A 249 2.57 6.52 -13.89
N LYS A 250 3.17 6.88 -15.02
CA LYS A 250 3.42 8.28 -15.33
C LYS A 250 2.14 9.00 -15.74
N SER A 251 2.16 10.32 -15.72
CA SER A 251 1.07 11.14 -16.24
C SER A 251 0.79 10.86 -17.72
N ASN A 252 -0.46 11.08 -18.13
CA ASN A 252 -0.97 10.83 -19.49
C ASN A 252 -0.84 9.38 -19.95
N ARG A 253 -0.89 8.42 -19.02
CA ARG A 253 -0.95 6.98 -19.29
C ARG A 253 -2.32 6.44 -18.95
N THR A 254 -2.64 5.26 -19.48
CA THR A 254 -4.00 4.71 -19.40
C THR A 254 -4.01 3.37 -18.68
N LEU A 255 -4.86 3.25 -17.66
CA LEU A 255 -5.30 1.98 -17.13
C LEU A 255 -6.52 1.49 -17.91
N ILE A 256 -6.49 0.27 -18.41
CA ILE A 256 -7.64 -0.47 -18.93
C ILE A 256 -7.96 -1.56 -17.91
N GLU A 257 -9.06 -1.38 -17.21
CA GLU A 257 -9.55 -2.32 -16.23
C GLU A 257 -10.56 -3.29 -16.84
N LEU A 258 -10.31 -4.58 -16.68
CA LEU A 258 -11.28 -5.63 -16.99
C LEU A 258 -12.04 -6.00 -15.70
N ALA A 259 -13.33 -5.67 -15.64
CA ALA A 259 -14.18 -5.93 -14.48
C ALA A 259 -15.37 -6.83 -14.85
N THR A 260 -15.74 -7.76 -13.96
CA THR A 260 -17.03 -8.45 -14.07
C THR A 260 -18.16 -7.52 -13.63
N ALA A 261 -19.41 -7.81 -13.99
CA ALA A 261 -20.56 -6.95 -13.71
C ALA A 261 -20.66 -6.49 -12.24
N ALA A 262 -20.23 -7.32 -11.29
CA ALA A 262 -20.23 -6.99 -9.86
C ALA A 262 -19.25 -5.86 -9.47
N TRP A 263 -18.21 -5.60 -10.27
CA TRP A 263 -17.13 -4.66 -9.94
C TRP A 263 -17.10 -3.42 -10.85
N GLN A 264 -17.97 -3.33 -11.85
CA GLN A 264 -17.98 -2.22 -12.82
C GLN A 264 -18.31 -0.84 -12.22
N LYS A 265 -18.87 -0.78 -11.00
CA LYS A 265 -19.25 0.47 -10.33
C LYS A 265 -18.20 0.95 -9.33
N GLU A 266 -17.14 0.17 -9.11
CA GLU A 266 -16.13 0.45 -8.10
C GLU A 266 -15.04 1.35 -8.68
N THR A 267 -14.76 2.49 -8.03
CA THR A 267 -13.84 3.52 -8.54
C THR A 267 -12.45 3.47 -7.89
N HIS A 268 -12.02 2.29 -7.42
CA HIS A 268 -10.79 2.10 -6.63
C HIS A 268 -9.58 2.77 -7.28
N PHE A 269 -9.38 2.50 -8.57
CA PHE A 269 -8.18 2.93 -9.30
C PHE A 269 -8.31 4.33 -9.88
N GLU A 270 -9.54 4.80 -10.14
CA GLU A 270 -9.80 6.20 -10.51
C GLU A 270 -9.39 7.14 -9.37
N GLN A 271 -9.53 6.73 -8.12
CA GLN A 271 -9.09 7.51 -6.96
C GLN A 271 -7.56 7.51 -6.74
N MET A 272 -6.83 6.71 -7.52
CA MET A 272 -5.38 6.51 -7.45
C MET A 272 -4.66 6.90 -8.75
N ALA A 273 -5.35 7.55 -9.69
CA ALA A 273 -4.85 7.90 -11.01
C ALA A 273 -5.05 9.39 -11.31
#